data_AF-A0A8F7UJ34-F1
#
_entry.id   AF-A0A8F7UJ34-F1
#
_cell.length_a   1.000
_cell.length_b   1.000
_cell.length_c   1.000
_cell.angle_alpha   90.00
_cell.angle_beta   90.00
_cell.angle_gamma   90.00
#
_symmetry.space_group_name_H-M   'P 1'
#
loop_
_entity.id
_entity.type
_entity.pdbx_description
1 polymer ?
#
loop_
_entity_poly.entity_id
_entity_poly.type
_entity_poly.pdbx_seq_one_letter_code
_entity_poly.pdbx_strand_id
1 'polypeptide(L)'
;MTTAFFVAADWLAEHIDDPEIQILDARMAPPGQEHRDMAGEYRAGHIPGALFFDIEALSDRASPLPHMMPRPEAFAVAMRELGVRQDKHLVIYDEGNLFSAPRAWWMLRTFGAEKVSILAGGLAGWQRDEWLLSEGEEAHEEGEFEAKFAPQAVVRLTDVLLASHEKTAQIVDARPAARFNAQVDEPRPGLRRGHIPGALNVPWTELVYEGELKTTDELNEVFFSHGVSFDRPIIASCGSGVTAAVVVLALATLDVPDVTLYDGAWSEWGARTDLPVEPA
;
A
#
# COMPACT_ATOMS: atom_id res chain seq x y z
N MET A 1 2.08 20.61 3.75
CA MET A 1 1.25 21.05 2.59
C MET A 1 0.30 19.90 2.29
N THR A 2 -1.01 20.13 2.29
CA THR A 2 -1.98 19.12 1.85
C THR A 2 -1.80 18.91 0.34
N THR A 3 -1.33 17.73 -0.07
CA THR A 3 -1.44 17.29 -1.46
C THR A 3 -2.80 16.59 -1.64
N ALA A 4 -3.13 16.15 -2.86
CA ALA A 4 -4.42 15.50 -3.13
C ALA A 4 -4.71 14.28 -2.22
N PHE A 5 -3.66 13.60 -1.73
CA PHE A 5 -3.80 12.37 -0.93
C PHE A 5 -3.23 12.46 0.48
N PHE A 6 -2.73 13.61 0.92
CA PHE A 6 -2.08 13.74 2.23
C PHE A 6 -2.71 14.82 3.09
N VAL A 7 -2.83 14.53 4.39
CA VAL A 7 -3.15 15.50 5.44
C VAL A 7 -1.96 15.65 6.38
N ALA A 8 -1.75 16.86 6.90
CA ALA A 8 -0.69 17.13 7.86
C ALA A 8 -1.15 16.79 9.29
N ALA A 9 -0.20 16.57 10.20
CA ALA A 9 -0.50 16.21 11.59
C ALA A 9 -1.22 17.31 12.36
N ASP A 10 -0.83 18.58 12.13
CA ASP A 10 -1.52 19.74 12.69
C ASP A 10 -2.98 19.83 12.22
N TRP A 11 -3.23 19.61 10.92
CA TRP A 11 -4.58 19.54 10.38
C TRP A 11 -5.40 18.44 11.04
N LEU A 12 -4.84 17.23 11.18
CA LEU A 12 -5.56 16.13 11.81
C LEU A 12 -5.85 16.41 13.30
N ALA A 13 -4.91 17.03 14.01
CA ALA A 13 -5.10 17.42 15.40
C ALA A 13 -6.23 18.47 15.57
N GLU A 14 -6.33 19.42 14.63
CA GLU A 14 -7.42 20.41 14.61
C GLU A 14 -8.79 19.80 14.30
N HIS A 15 -8.84 18.65 13.63
CA HIS A 15 -10.08 17.98 13.21
C HIS A 15 -10.28 16.62 13.89
N ILE A 16 -9.57 16.33 14.98
CA ILE A 16 -9.58 15.02 15.66
C ILE A 16 -10.97 14.63 16.16
N ASP A 17 -11.78 15.62 16.53
CA ASP A 17 -13.16 15.46 17.00
C ASP A 17 -14.21 15.70 15.89
N ASP A 18 -13.79 15.86 14.62
CA ASP A 18 -14.72 16.07 13.50
C ASP A 18 -15.47 14.75 13.21
N PRO A 19 -16.81 14.72 13.36
CA PRO A 19 -17.59 13.51 13.10
C PRO A 19 -17.51 13.03 11.64
N GLU A 20 -17.10 13.88 10.70
CA GLU A 20 -16.94 13.55 9.28
C GLU A 20 -15.59 12.88 8.96
N ILE A 21 -14.68 12.75 9.93
CA ILE A 21 -13.38 12.11 9.78
C ILE A 21 -13.37 10.76 10.51
N GLN A 22 -12.71 9.77 9.92
CA GLN A 22 -12.33 8.54 10.61
C GLN A 22 -10.86 8.23 10.39
N ILE A 23 -10.18 7.87 11.47
CA ILE A 23 -8.76 7.58 11.45
C ILE A 23 -8.57 6.08 11.41
N LEU A 24 -7.67 5.60 10.56
CA LEU A 24 -7.36 4.19 10.39
C LEU A 24 -5.88 3.95 10.67
N ASP A 25 -5.59 3.14 11.68
CA ASP A 25 -4.25 2.63 11.94
C ASP A 25 -3.99 1.44 11.04
N ALA A 26 -3.19 1.65 9.99
CA ALA A 26 -2.80 0.62 9.04
C ALA A 26 -1.34 0.18 9.25
N ARG A 27 -0.80 0.29 10.46
CA ARG A 27 0.54 -0.20 10.79
C ARG A 27 0.62 -1.71 10.55
N MET A 28 1.69 -2.11 9.90
CA MET A 28 1.95 -3.50 9.52
C MET A 28 3.41 -3.84 9.77
N ALA A 29 3.68 -5.05 10.23
CA ALA A 29 5.03 -5.55 10.38
C ALA A 29 5.73 -5.62 9.01
N PRO A 30 6.94 -5.04 8.84
CA PRO A 30 7.72 -5.21 7.62
C PRO A 30 8.15 -6.68 7.42
N PRO A 31 8.49 -7.09 6.17
CA PRO A 31 9.01 -8.42 5.91
C PRO A 31 10.23 -8.76 6.77
N GLY A 32 10.23 -9.93 7.39
CA GLY A 32 11.25 -10.36 8.35
C GLY A 32 10.99 -9.94 9.81
N GLN A 33 9.91 -9.20 10.08
CA GLN A 33 9.48 -8.79 11.43
C GLN A 33 8.08 -9.31 11.78
N GLU A 34 7.63 -10.40 11.17
CA GLU A 34 6.28 -10.95 11.34
C GLU A 34 5.97 -11.42 12.77
N HIS A 35 6.96 -11.41 13.66
CA HIS A 35 6.81 -11.70 15.09
C HIS A 35 6.25 -10.53 15.92
N ARG A 36 6.13 -9.34 15.32
CA ARG A 36 5.58 -8.15 16.00
C ARG A 36 4.07 -8.28 16.17
N ASP A 37 3.59 -8.01 17.38
CA ASP A 37 2.16 -7.98 17.69
C ASP A 37 1.60 -6.59 17.37
N MET A 38 1.22 -6.38 16.11
CA MET A 38 0.71 -5.08 15.65
C MET A 38 -0.56 -4.66 16.38
N ALA A 39 -1.44 -5.62 16.73
CA ALA A 39 -2.64 -5.34 17.51
C ALA A 39 -2.29 -4.92 18.95
N GLY A 40 -1.27 -5.55 19.54
CA GLY A 40 -0.71 -5.16 20.84
C GLY A 40 -0.08 -3.77 20.81
N GLU A 41 0.66 -3.43 19.75
CA GLU A 41 1.24 -2.10 19.55
C GLU A 41 0.17 -1.03 19.33
N TYR A 42 -0.91 -1.34 18.62
CA TYR A 42 -2.10 -0.50 18.54
C TYR A 42 -2.70 -0.23 19.92
N ARG A 43 -2.98 -1.28 20.70
CA ARG A 43 -3.50 -1.13 22.07
C ARG A 43 -2.57 -0.39 23.01
N ALA A 44 -1.26 -0.47 22.80
CA ALA A 44 -0.27 0.25 23.61
C ALA A 44 -0.17 1.73 23.26
N GLY A 45 -0.64 2.15 22.08
CA GLY A 45 -0.59 3.54 21.65
C GLY A 45 -1.02 3.70 20.19
N HIS A 46 -2.05 4.50 19.97
CA HIS A 46 -2.57 4.86 18.65
C HIS A 46 -3.10 6.30 18.65
N ILE A 47 -3.34 6.87 17.47
CA ILE A 47 -3.94 8.20 17.35
C ILE A 47 -5.39 8.12 17.89
N PRO A 48 -5.84 9.07 18.74
CA PRO A 48 -7.19 9.01 19.33
C PRO A 48 -8.30 8.78 18.31
N GLY A 49 -9.21 7.84 18.60
CA GLY A 49 -10.32 7.48 17.71
C GLY A 49 -9.92 6.62 16.50
N ALA A 50 -8.65 6.22 16.36
CA ALA A 50 -8.21 5.39 15.25
C ALA A 50 -8.73 3.96 15.35
N LEU A 51 -9.31 3.45 14.27
CA LEU A 51 -9.69 2.04 14.11
C LEU A 51 -8.50 1.23 13.59
N PHE A 52 -8.27 0.05 14.15
CA PHE A 52 -7.17 -0.82 13.72
C PHE A 52 -7.49 -1.52 12.39
N PHE A 53 -6.93 -1.02 11.29
CA PHE A 53 -7.04 -1.57 9.96
C PHE A 53 -5.94 -2.64 9.74
N ASP A 54 -6.20 -3.85 10.24
CA ASP A 54 -5.27 -4.97 10.09
C ASP A 54 -5.25 -5.48 8.64
N ILE A 55 -4.26 -5.02 7.86
CA ILE A 55 -4.08 -5.42 6.45
C ILE A 55 -3.97 -6.94 6.30
N GLU A 56 -3.36 -7.64 7.26
CA GLU A 56 -3.23 -9.11 7.19
C GLU A 56 -4.58 -9.79 7.36
N ALA A 57 -5.39 -9.34 8.31
CA ALA A 57 -6.73 -9.86 8.53
C ALA A 57 -7.71 -9.48 7.40
N LEU A 58 -7.51 -8.32 6.78
CA LEU A 58 -8.33 -7.76 5.71
C LEU A 58 -7.93 -8.24 4.31
N SER A 59 -6.92 -9.12 4.21
CA SER A 59 -6.51 -9.75 2.95
C SER A 59 -7.17 -11.12 2.75
N ASP A 60 -7.13 -11.67 1.53
CA ASP A 60 -7.69 -12.99 1.24
C ASP A 60 -6.87 -14.12 1.91
N ARG A 61 -7.33 -14.55 3.08
CA ARG A 61 -6.73 -15.63 3.85
C ARG A 61 -6.96 -17.03 3.25
N ALA A 62 -7.80 -17.17 2.23
CA ALA A 62 -7.94 -18.43 1.50
C ALA A 62 -6.84 -18.62 0.45
N SER A 63 -6.17 -17.53 0.05
CA SER A 63 -5.01 -17.59 -0.84
C SER A 63 -3.77 -18.07 -0.09
N PRO A 64 -2.92 -18.91 -0.70
CA PRO A 64 -1.59 -19.19 -0.17
C PRO A 64 -0.62 -18.01 -0.35
N LEU A 65 -1.02 -17.01 -1.14
CA LEU A 65 -0.24 -15.80 -1.40
C LEU A 65 -0.54 -14.74 -0.33
N PRO A 66 0.46 -13.91 0.02
CA PRO A 66 0.27 -12.89 1.03
C PRO A 66 -0.51 -11.70 0.48
N HIS A 67 -1.24 -11.06 1.40
CA HIS A 67 -1.88 -9.75 1.24
C HIS A 67 -2.79 -9.59 0.01
N MET A 68 -3.25 -10.70 -0.58
CA MET A 68 -4.12 -10.66 -1.75
C MET A 68 -5.40 -9.88 -1.43
N MET A 69 -5.92 -9.15 -2.40
CA MET A 69 -7.20 -8.46 -2.31
C MET A 69 -8.30 -9.47 -1.96
N PRO A 70 -9.09 -9.21 -0.90
CA PRO A 70 -10.22 -10.05 -0.56
C PRO A 70 -11.33 -9.93 -1.61
N ARG A 71 -12.33 -10.81 -1.52
CA ARG A 71 -13.57 -10.64 -2.28
C ARG A 71 -14.31 -9.37 -1.82
N PRO A 72 -14.99 -8.64 -2.72
CA PRO A 72 -15.68 -7.39 -2.38
C PRO A 72 -16.67 -7.54 -1.21
N GLU A 73 -17.41 -8.66 -1.17
CA GLU A 73 -18.39 -8.91 -0.11
C GLU A 73 -17.71 -9.13 1.24
N ALA A 74 -16.57 -9.82 1.26
CA ALA A 74 -15.81 -10.06 2.48
C ALA A 74 -15.19 -8.76 3.01
N PHE A 75 -14.64 -7.92 2.14
CA PHE A 75 -14.13 -6.61 2.53
C PHE A 75 -15.23 -5.71 3.08
N ALA A 76 -16.39 -5.64 2.40
CA ALA A 76 -17.52 -4.83 2.87
C ALA A 76 -18.02 -5.26 4.25
N VAL A 77 -18.09 -6.58 4.51
CA VAL A 77 -18.43 -7.10 5.85
C VAL A 77 -17.38 -6.66 6.87
N ALA A 78 -16.10 -6.89 6.59
CA ALA A 78 -15.03 -6.54 7.53
C ALA A 78 -14.96 -5.03 7.83
N MET A 79 -15.23 -4.17 6.84
CA MET A 79 -15.30 -2.72 7.03
C MET A 79 -16.46 -2.31 7.95
N ARG A 80 -17.63 -2.94 7.79
CA ARG A 80 -18.77 -2.69 8.70
C ARG A 80 -18.48 -3.19 10.11
N GLU A 81 -17.91 -4.38 10.26
CA GLU A 81 -17.51 -4.93 11.56
C GLU A 81 -16.46 -4.07 12.25
N LEU A 82 -15.53 -3.47 11.50
CA LEU A 82 -14.53 -2.53 12.01
C LEU A 82 -15.09 -1.14 12.35
N GLY A 83 -16.33 -0.83 11.95
CA GLY A 83 -16.94 0.50 12.18
C GLY A 83 -16.60 1.55 11.13
N VAL A 84 -16.05 1.16 9.97
CA VAL A 84 -15.70 2.08 8.88
C VAL A 84 -16.95 2.56 8.16
N ARG A 85 -17.07 3.87 7.96
CA ARG A 85 -18.14 4.50 7.20
C ARG A 85 -17.57 5.14 5.93
N GLN A 86 -18.00 4.64 4.78
CA GLN A 86 -17.44 4.97 3.46
C GLN A 86 -17.72 6.43 3.02
N ASP A 87 -18.74 7.07 3.57
CA ASP A 87 -19.16 8.46 3.27
C ASP A 87 -18.26 9.51 3.95
N LYS A 88 -17.56 9.11 5.01
CA LYS A 88 -16.63 9.94 5.77
C LYS A 88 -15.28 10.10 5.06
N HIS A 89 -14.49 11.07 5.53
CA HIS A 89 -13.10 11.21 5.13
C HIS A 89 -12.23 10.25 5.95
N LEU A 90 -11.71 9.22 5.27
CA LEU A 90 -10.83 8.22 5.88
C LEU A 90 -9.39 8.73 5.85
N VAL A 91 -8.79 8.91 7.03
CA VAL A 91 -7.39 9.31 7.21
C VAL A 91 -6.59 8.13 7.72
N ILE A 92 -5.65 7.65 6.90
CA ILE A 92 -4.88 6.43 7.16
C ILE A 92 -3.50 6.81 7.64
N TYR A 93 -2.96 6.10 8.63
CA TYR A 93 -1.54 6.23 8.99
C TYR A 93 -0.87 4.87 9.14
N ASP A 94 0.46 4.88 9.02
CA ASP A 94 1.34 3.79 9.44
C ASP A 94 2.39 4.32 10.42
N GLU A 95 3.50 3.60 10.61
CA GLU A 95 4.55 4.01 11.55
C GLU A 95 5.14 5.39 11.25
N GLY A 96 4.98 5.91 10.04
CA GLY A 96 5.58 7.15 9.59
C GLY A 96 6.70 6.96 8.59
N ASN A 97 6.73 5.81 7.93
CA ASN A 97 7.66 5.50 6.86
C ASN A 97 6.96 5.35 5.51
N LEU A 98 5.63 5.48 5.45
CA LEU A 98 4.80 5.32 4.25
C LEU A 98 4.92 3.90 3.62
N PHE A 99 5.16 2.90 4.46
CA PHE A 99 5.30 1.51 4.06
C PHE A 99 3.95 0.84 3.78
N SER A 100 3.00 0.92 4.71
CA SER A 100 1.76 0.11 4.70
C SER A 100 0.50 0.95 4.53
N ALA A 101 0.50 2.23 4.93
CA ALA A 101 -0.64 3.12 4.72
C ALA A 101 -1.06 3.23 3.23
N PRO A 102 -0.13 3.28 2.25
CA PRO A 102 -0.52 3.28 0.84
C PRO A 102 -1.27 2.01 0.41
N ARG A 103 -0.99 0.85 1.02
CA ARG A 103 -1.73 -0.38 0.73
C ARG A 103 -3.17 -0.27 1.20
N ALA A 104 -3.41 0.18 2.43
CA ALA A 104 -4.76 0.41 2.95
C ALA A 104 -5.52 1.48 2.12
N TRP A 105 -4.83 2.57 1.76
CA TRP A 105 -5.37 3.60 0.85
C TRP A 105 -5.81 2.99 -0.47
N TRP A 106 -4.95 2.18 -1.09
CA TRP A 106 -5.24 1.55 -2.37
C TRP A 106 -6.40 0.55 -2.26
N MET A 107 -6.47 -0.26 -1.20
CA MET A 107 -7.57 -1.19 -0.94
C MET A 107 -8.90 -0.43 -0.85
N LEU A 108 -8.99 0.57 0.02
CA LEU A 108 -10.21 1.35 0.24
C LEU A 108 -10.69 2.04 -1.05
N ARG A 109 -9.76 2.69 -1.77
CA ARG A 109 -10.02 3.30 -3.09
C ARG A 109 -10.51 2.28 -4.11
N THR A 110 -9.87 1.11 -4.17
CA THR A 110 -10.23 0.04 -5.12
C THR A 110 -11.59 -0.58 -4.80
N PHE A 111 -12.03 -0.52 -3.54
CA PHE A 111 -13.39 -0.90 -3.13
C PHE A 111 -14.39 0.27 -3.12
N GLY A 112 -14.01 1.44 -3.64
CA GLY A 112 -14.92 2.54 -3.92
C GLY A 112 -15.05 3.60 -2.81
N ALA A 113 -14.15 3.64 -1.83
CA ALA A 113 -14.05 4.80 -0.94
C ALA A 113 -13.46 6.00 -1.71
N GLU A 114 -14.11 7.15 -1.65
CA GLU A 114 -13.74 8.33 -2.47
C GLU A 114 -12.80 9.27 -1.73
N LYS A 115 -13.10 9.57 -0.46
CA LYS A 115 -12.35 10.50 0.39
C LYS A 115 -11.37 9.74 1.27
N VAL A 116 -10.20 9.47 0.74
CA VAL A 116 -9.14 8.73 1.44
C VAL A 116 -7.84 9.51 1.37
N SER A 117 -7.28 9.86 2.53
CA SER A 117 -5.99 10.52 2.67
C SER A 117 -5.07 9.73 3.59
N ILE A 118 -3.79 10.03 3.51
CA ILE A 118 -2.75 9.49 4.38
C ILE A 118 -2.23 10.61 5.28
N LEU A 119 -2.04 10.31 6.56
CA LEU A 119 -1.36 11.21 7.50
C LEU A 119 0.13 11.28 7.15
N ALA A 120 0.57 12.46 6.73
CA ALA A 120 1.96 12.78 6.46
C ALA A 120 2.84 12.48 7.69
N GLY A 121 3.91 11.71 7.50
CA GLY A 121 4.81 11.32 8.58
C GLY A 121 4.24 10.30 9.57
N GLY A 122 2.99 9.83 9.39
CA GLY A 122 2.35 8.78 10.18
C GLY A 122 2.41 8.97 11.70
N LEU A 123 2.46 7.87 12.44
CA LEU A 123 2.51 7.89 13.90
C LEU A 123 3.78 8.55 14.43
N ALA A 124 4.93 8.32 13.79
CA ALA A 124 6.19 8.97 14.18
C ALA A 124 6.12 10.49 14.05
N GLY A 125 5.46 11.01 13.02
CA GLY A 125 5.19 12.43 12.84
C GLY A 125 4.28 12.98 13.94
N TRP A 126 3.17 12.31 14.20
CA TRP A 126 2.24 12.66 15.27
C TRP A 126 2.94 12.76 16.64
N GLN A 127 3.78 11.77 16.98
CA GLN A 127 4.53 11.75 18.23
C GLN A 127 5.64 12.80 18.29
N ARG A 128 6.29 13.10 17.16
CA ARG A 128 7.34 14.13 17.08
C ARG A 128 6.81 15.51 17.44
N ASP A 129 5.55 15.78 17.06
CA ASP A 129 4.85 17.03 17.37
C ASP A 129 4.20 16.99 18.77
N GLU A 130 4.50 15.98 19.58
CA GLU A 130 4.07 15.80 20.98
C GLU A 130 2.54 15.71 21.16
N TRP A 131 1.81 15.30 20.12
CA TRP A 131 0.37 15.06 20.22
C TRP A 131 0.06 13.79 21.03
N LEU A 132 -1.08 13.81 21.72
CA LEU A 132 -1.50 12.72 22.61
C LEU A 132 -1.87 11.45 21.84
N LEU A 133 -1.62 10.31 22.47
CA LEU A 133 -2.08 8.99 22.02
C LEU A 133 -3.20 8.48 22.92
N SER A 134 -4.05 7.64 22.33
CA SER A 134 -4.97 6.76 23.06
C SER A 134 -4.33 5.40 23.31
N GLU A 135 -4.80 4.72 24.35
CA GLU A 135 -4.45 3.34 24.70
C GLU A 135 -5.73 2.49 24.74
N GLY A 136 -5.61 1.18 24.52
CA GLY A 136 -6.72 0.24 24.50
C GLY A 136 -7.33 0.05 23.11
N GLU A 137 -8.59 -0.38 23.08
CA GLU A 137 -9.35 -0.52 21.84
C GLU A 137 -10.41 0.58 21.78
N GLU A 138 -10.57 1.19 20.61
CA GLU A 138 -11.62 2.19 20.38
C GLU A 138 -12.96 1.51 20.15
N ALA A 139 -13.97 1.92 20.94
CA ALA A 139 -15.33 1.45 20.76
C ALA A 139 -15.95 2.12 19.52
N HIS A 140 -16.55 1.31 18.65
CA HIS A 140 -17.19 1.77 17.44
C HIS A 140 -18.56 1.12 17.27
N GLU A 141 -19.49 1.88 16.71
CA GLU A 141 -20.73 1.32 16.19
C GLU A 141 -20.45 0.58 14.88
N GLU A 142 -21.38 -0.28 14.46
CA GLU A 142 -21.29 -0.93 13.15
C GLU A 142 -21.20 0.12 12.04
N GLY A 143 -20.23 -0.07 11.15
CA GLY A 143 -19.94 0.83 10.05
C GLY A 143 -20.95 0.72 8.92
N GLU A 144 -20.71 1.51 7.87
CA GLU A 144 -21.51 1.50 6.65
C GLU A 144 -20.57 1.52 5.44
N PHE A 145 -20.48 0.38 4.76
CA PHE A 145 -19.55 0.21 3.65
C PHE A 145 -20.19 -0.66 2.55
N GLU A 146 -20.29 -0.10 1.35
CA GLU A 146 -20.72 -0.79 0.13
C GLU A 146 -19.53 -0.87 -0.84
N ALA A 147 -18.98 -2.09 -0.99
CA ALA A 147 -17.85 -2.30 -1.88
C ALA A 147 -18.26 -2.15 -3.35
N LYS A 148 -17.73 -1.11 -4.00
CA LYS A 148 -17.78 -0.90 -5.45
C LYS A 148 -16.42 -1.22 -6.03
N PHE A 149 -16.15 -2.51 -6.21
CA PHE A 149 -14.84 -3.00 -6.63
C PHE A 149 -14.49 -2.56 -8.06
N ALA A 150 -13.30 -2.01 -8.23
CA ALA A 150 -12.71 -1.62 -9.50
C ALA A 150 -11.74 -2.72 -9.98
N PRO A 151 -12.22 -3.78 -10.67
CA PRO A 151 -11.39 -4.93 -11.03
C PRO A 151 -10.22 -4.58 -11.94
N GLN A 152 -10.33 -3.51 -12.74
CA GLN A 152 -9.28 -3.04 -13.63
C GLN A 152 -8.04 -2.52 -12.90
N ALA A 153 -8.13 -2.17 -11.62
CA ALA A 153 -6.98 -1.73 -10.82
C ALA A 153 -6.04 -2.88 -10.45
N VAL A 154 -6.51 -4.13 -10.56
CA VAL A 154 -5.78 -5.34 -10.15
C VAL A 154 -5.48 -6.20 -11.38
N VAL A 155 -4.21 -6.47 -11.66
CA VAL A 155 -3.82 -7.39 -12.74
C VAL A 155 -3.40 -8.74 -12.20
N ARG A 156 -3.70 -9.79 -12.97
CA ARG A 156 -3.37 -11.17 -12.61
C ARG A 156 -2.08 -11.60 -13.28
N LEU A 157 -1.50 -12.69 -12.79
CA LEU A 157 -0.29 -13.31 -13.35
C LEU A 157 -0.30 -13.44 -14.88
N THR A 158 -1.43 -13.85 -15.47
CA THR A 158 -1.53 -14.02 -16.93
C THR A 158 -1.38 -12.71 -17.69
N ASP A 159 -1.90 -11.62 -17.13
CA ASP A 159 -1.85 -10.29 -17.73
C ASP A 159 -0.42 -9.74 -17.63
N VAL A 160 0.27 -10.00 -16.52
CA VAL A 160 1.68 -9.65 -16.30
C VAL A 160 2.62 -10.46 -17.19
N LEU A 161 2.35 -11.76 -17.36
CA LEU A 161 3.12 -12.61 -18.27
C LEU A 161 3.01 -12.13 -19.72
N LEU A 162 1.80 -11.74 -20.15
CA LEU A 162 1.57 -11.12 -21.45
C LEU A 162 2.33 -9.81 -21.58
N ALA A 163 2.27 -8.94 -20.57
CA ALA A 163 2.98 -7.66 -20.56
C ALA A 163 4.51 -7.84 -20.63
N SER A 164 5.05 -8.81 -19.90
CA SER A 164 6.49 -9.13 -19.93
C SER A 164 6.94 -9.63 -21.30
N HIS A 165 6.14 -10.47 -21.97
CA HIS A 165 6.48 -11.04 -23.28
C HIS A 165 6.26 -10.07 -24.45
N GLU A 166 5.07 -9.44 -24.52
CA GLU A 166 4.61 -8.61 -25.65
C GLU A 166 4.89 -7.12 -25.44
N LYS A 167 5.39 -6.71 -24.27
CA LYS A 167 5.71 -5.31 -23.92
C LYS A 167 4.49 -4.38 -23.98
N THR A 168 3.29 -4.90 -23.71
CA THR A 168 2.04 -4.14 -23.71
C THR A 168 1.95 -3.13 -22.57
N ALA A 169 2.66 -3.36 -21.46
CA ALA A 169 2.79 -2.45 -20.33
C ALA A 169 4.23 -2.47 -19.79
N GLN A 170 4.59 -1.44 -19.03
CA GLN A 170 5.83 -1.40 -18.25
C GLN A 170 5.58 -2.00 -16.87
N ILE A 171 6.44 -2.90 -16.43
CA ILE A 171 6.35 -3.48 -15.09
C ILE A 171 7.34 -2.71 -14.20
N VAL A 172 6.85 -2.10 -13.12
CA VAL A 172 7.66 -1.32 -12.17
C VAL A 172 7.71 -2.07 -10.85
N ASP A 173 8.88 -2.60 -10.50
CA ASP A 173 9.11 -3.37 -9.27
C ASP A 173 9.65 -2.47 -8.17
N ALA A 174 8.89 -2.37 -7.08
CA ALA A 174 9.18 -1.52 -5.93
C ALA A 174 10.18 -2.12 -4.93
N ARG A 175 10.65 -3.36 -5.13
CA ARG A 175 11.59 -4.01 -4.20
C ARG A 175 12.95 -3.30 -4.20
N PRO A 176 13.72 -3.42 -3.11
CA PRO A 176 15.12 -2.99 -3.10
C PRO A 176 15.93 -3.59 -4.25
N ALA A 177 16.84 -2.79 -4.82
CA ALA A 177 17.65 -3.18 -5.98
C ALA A 177 18.42 -4.50 -5.78
N ALA A 178 18.90 -4.79 -4.57
CA ALA A 178 19.58 -6.05 -4.28
C ALA A 178 18.69 -7.28 -4.48
N ARG A 179 17.38 -7.18 -4.15
CA ARG A 179 16.40 -8.26 -4.35
C ARG A 179 16.07 -8.41 -5.83
N PHE A 180 15.80 -7.30 -6.50
CA PHE A 180 15.53 -7.23 -7.93
C PHE A 180 16.68 -7.84 -8.76
N ASN A 181 17.94 -7.48 -8.45
CA ASN A 181 19.14 -7.92 -9.16
C ASN A 181 19.66 -9.30 -8.71
N ALA A 182 18.87 -10.07 -7.95
CA ALA A 182 19.24 -11.41 -7.45
C ALA A 182 20.49 -11.47 -6.54
N GLN A 183 20.86 -10.36 -5.91
CA GLN A 183 22.06 -10.26 -5.07
C GLN A 183 21.83 -10.78 -3.65
N VAL A 184 20.59 -10.74 -3.17
CA VAL A 184 20.18 -11.26 -1.86
C VAL A 184 18.99 -12.20 -2.00
N ASP A 185 18.77 -13.02 -0.97
CA ASP A 185 17.56 -13.84 -0.89
C ASP A 185 16.33 -12.98 -0.64
N GLU A 186 15.18 -13.50 -1.08
CA GLU A 186 13.89 -12.95 -0.69
C GLU A 186 13.63 -13.24 0.80
N PRO A 187 13.00 -12.31 1.55
CA PRO A 187 12.69 -12.54 2.98
C PRO A 187 11.85 -13.80 3.21
N ARG A 188 10.99 -14.13 2.23
CA ARG A 188 10.15 -15.31 2.27
C ARG A 188 10.91 -16.53 1.72
N PRO A 189 11.02 -17.62 2.50
CA PRO A 189 11.67 -18.84 2.05
C PRO A 189 10.99 -19.44 0.81
N GLY A 190 11.79 -20.04 -0.07
CA GLY A 190 11.31 -20.79 -1.24
C GLY A 190 11.05 -19.95 -2.49
N LEU A 191 11.17 -18.62 -2.43
CA LEU A 191 11.09 -17.77 -3.61
C LEU A 191 12.44 -17.75 -4.35
N ARG A 192 12.38 -17.79 -5.68
CA ARG A 192 13.55 -17.56 -6.53
C ARG A 192 14.03 -16.10 -6.40
N ARG A 193 15.33 -15.89 -6.57
CA ARG A 193 15.93 -14.55 -6.68
C ARG A 193 15.65 -13.96 -8.07
N GLY A 194 15.71 -12.64 -8.20
CA GLY A 194 15.56 -11.94 -9.48
C GLY A 194 14.27 -11.14 -9.60
N HIS A 195 13.86 -10.87 -10.83
CA HIS A 195 12.69 -10.08 -11.21
C HIS A 195 11.99 -10.62 -12.46
N ILE A 196 10.83 -10.02 -12.75
CA ILE A 196 10.02 -10.34 -13.93
C ILE A 196 10.75 -9.78 -15.17
N PRO A 197 10.94 -10.56 -16.25
CA PRO A 197 11.71 -10.12 -17.39
C PRO A 197 11.23 -8.79 -17.98
N GLY A 198 12.18 -7.87 -18.22
CA GLY A 198 11.91 -6.53 -18.74
C GLY A 198 11.28 -5.55 -17.74
N ALA A 199 11.14 -5.93 -16.46
CA ALA A 199 10.71 -4.99 -15.43
C ALA A 199 11.76 -3.89 -15.19
N LEU A 200 11.29 -2.73 -14.76
CA LEU A 200 12.10 -1.60 -14.29
C LEU A 200 12.08 -1.61 -12.77
N ASN A 201 13.22 -1.37 -12.13
CA ASN A 201 13.28 -1.32 -10.67
C ASN A 201 13.18 0.13 -10.20
N VAL A 202 12.12 0.46 -9.47
CA VAL A 202 11.98 1.76 -8.79
C VAL A 202 11.77 1.47 -7.31
N PRO A 203 12.83 1.32 -6.50
CA PRO A 203 12.69 1.02 -5.08
C PRO A 203 11.78 2.04 -4.39
N TRP A 204 10.76 1.57 -3.67
CA TRP A 204 9.76 2.46 -3.06
C TRP A 204 10.40 3.52 -2.11
N THR A 205 11.52 3.18 -1.49
CA THR A 205 12.30 4.08 -0.62
C THR A 205 12.87 5.29 -1.36
N GLU A 206 13.01 5.23 -2.68
CA GLU A 206 13.42 6.38 -3.49
C GLU A 206 12.27 7.35 -3.77
N LEU A 207 11.01 6.94 -3.53
CA LEU A 207 9.82 7.77 -3.72
C LEU A 207 9.41 8.50 -2.43
N VAL A 208 10.00 8.14 -1.29
CA VAL A 208 9.58 8.58 0.04
C VAL A 208 10.68 9.40 0.70
N TYR A 209 10.29 10.44 1.44
CA TYR A 209 11.14 11.23 2.31
C TYR A 209 10.39 11.51 3.61
N GLU A 210 10.96 11.12 4.75
CA GLU A 210 10.40 11.35 6.10
C GLU A 210 8.93 10.92 6.31
N GLY A 211 8.51 9.84 5.64
CA GLY A 211 7.14 9.31 5.76
C GLY A 211 6.12 10.01 4.85
N GLU A 212 6.58 10.82 3.91
CA GLU A 212 5.79 11.44 2.86
C GLU A 212 6.34 11.05 1.48
N LEU A 213 5.53 11.20 0.44
CA LEU A 213 6.08 11.18 -0.91
C LEU A 213 7.02 12.38 -1.11
N LYS A 214 8.05 12.18 -1.91
CA LYS A 214 8.86 13.28 -2.44
C LYS A 214 8.00 14.25 -3.26
N THR A 215 8.55 15.43 -3.53
CA THR A 215 7.87 16.42 -4.38
C THR A 215 7.62 15.87 -5.79
N THR A 216 6.65 16.43 -6.50
CA THR A 216 6.33 16.00 -7.88
C THR A 216 7.53 16.05 -8.82
N ASP A 217 8.41 17.05 -8.67
CA ASP A 217 9.61 17.19 -9.48
C ASP A 217 10.63 16.07 -9.20
N GLU A 218 10.84 15.74 -7.92
CA GLU A 218 11.71 14.64 -7.51
C GLU A 218 11.14 13.28 -7.92
N LEU A 219 9.81 13.07 -7.80
CA LEU A 219 9.17 11.84 -8.25
C LEU A 219 9.32 11.65 -9.76
N ASN A 220 9.11 12.72 -10.55
CA ASN A 220 9.36 12.71 -11.99
C ASN A 220 10.80 12.32 -12.30
N GLU A 221 11.77 12.95 -11.62
CA GLU A 221 13.20 12.63 -11.79
C GLU A 221 13.49 11.16 -11.49
N VAL A 222 12.99 10.64 -10.36
CA VAL A 222 13.17 9.24 -9.97
C VAL A 222 12.62 8.31 -11.07
N PHE A 223 11.35 8.46 -11.46
CA PHE A 223 10.73 7.59 -12.48
C PHE A 223 11.47 7.64 -13.82
N PHE A 224 11.82 8.83 -14.31
CA PHE A 224 12.53 8.97 -15.58
C PHE A 224 13.96 8.43 -15.51
N SER A 225 14.66 8.58 -14.39
CA SER A 225 16.01 8.03 -14.21
C SER A 225 16.04 6.50 -14.26
N HIS A 226 14.94 5.84 -13.85
CA HIS A 226 14.72 4.41 -13.96
C HIS A 226 14.10 3.97 -15.29
N GLY A 227 13.91 4.90 -16.23
CA GLY A 227 13.42 4.61 -17.58
C GLY A 227 11.91 4.41 -17.71
N VAL A 228 11.13 4.78 -16.70
CA VAL A 228 9.66 4.71 -16.74
C VAL A 228 9.11 5.84 -17.62
N SER A 229 8.24 5.50 -18.56
CA SER A 229 7.51 6.45 -19.41
C SER A 229 6.06 6.55 -18.99
N PHE A 230 5.52 7.76 -18.80
CA PHE A 230 4.10 7.94 -18.43
C PHE A 230 3.13 7.84 -19.61
N ASP A 231 3.64 7.73 -20.83
CA ASP A 231 2.83 7.58 -22.05
C ASP A 231 2.44 6.12 -22.33
N ARG A 232 2.78 5.20 -21.44
CA ARG A 232 2.53 3.76 -21.58
C ARG A 232 1.89 3.22 -20.30
N PRO A 233 1.02 2.19 -20.39
CA PRO A 233 0.45 1.55 -19.22
C PRO A 233 1.52 1.04 -18.25
N ILE A 234 1.25 1.16 -16.95
CA ILE A 234 2.17 0.75 -15.89
C ILE A 234 1.51 -0.32 -15.01
N ILE A 235 2.25 -1.39 -14.76
CA ILE A 235 1.92 -2.42 -13.77
C ILE A 235 2.91 -2.27 -12.62
N ALA A 236 2.44 -1.76 -11.48
CA ALA A 236 3.21 -1.74 -10.24
C ALA A 236 3.27 -3.14 -9.61
N SER A 237 4.45 -3.53 -9.15
CA SER A 237 4.68 -4.80 -8.44
C SER A 237 5.69 -4.60 -7.31
N CYS A 238 5.84 -5.62 -6.46
CA CYS A 238 6.86 -5.67 -5.43
C CYS A 238 7.06 -7.10 -4.92
N GLY A 239 7.28 -7.30 -3.61
CA GLY A 239 7.31 -8.62 -2.98
C GLY A 239 5.93 -9.27 -2.84
N SER A 240 4.92 -8.52 -2.39
CA SER A 240 3.64 -9.06 -1.91
C SER A 240 2.45 -8.10 -2.12
N GLY A 241 2.58 -7.11 -3.00
CA GLY A 241 1.52 -6.14 -3.30
C GLY A 241 1.42 -4.95 -2.33
N VAL A 242 2.15 -4.94 -1.21
CA VAL A 242 2.13 -3.83 -0.22
C VAL A 242 2.90 -2.61 -0.74
N THR A 243 4.22 -2.70 -0.89
CA THR A 243 5.02 -1.54 -1.33
C THR A 243 4.81 -1.15 -2.80
N ALA A 244 4.15 -2.00 -3.60
CA ALA A 244 3.68 -1.63 -4.93
C ALA A 244 2.64 -0.50 -4.84
N ALA A 245 1.85 -0.44 -3.77
CA ALA A 245 0.89 0.64 -3.55
C ALA A 245 1.55 2.00 -3.32
N VAL A 246 2.82 2.05 -2.86
CA VAL A 246 3.61 3.30 -2.80
C VAL A 246 3.86 3.83 -4.20
N VAL A 247 4.22 2.96 -5.14
CA VAL A 247 4.40 3.33 -6.56
C VAL A 247 3.08 3.80 -7.16
N VAL A 248 1.97 3.09 -6.90
CA VAL A 248 0.64 3.50 -7.36
C VAL A 248 0.25 4.88 -6.80
N LEU A 249 0.48 5.14 -5.51
CA LEU A 249 0.21 6.43 -4.88
C LEU A 249 1.06 7.55 -5.49
N ALA A 250 2.35 7.29 -5.72
CA ALA A 250 3.25 8.27 -6.35
C ALA A 250 2.81 8.61 -7.78
N LEU A 251 2.48 7.61 -8.59
CA LEU A 251 1.99 7.81 -9.95
C LEU A 251 0.62 8.50 -9.98
N ALA A 252 -0.26 8.17 -9.03
CA ALA A 252 -1.54 8.87 -8.87
C ALA A 252 -1.34 10.35 -8.47
N THR A 253 -0.33 10.66 -7.65
CA THR A 253 0.03 12.04 -7.27
C THR A 253 0.56 12.84 -8.45
N LEU A 254 1.15 12.16 -9.44
CA LEU A 254 1.61 12.73 -10.70
C LEU A 254 0.53 12.73 -11.81
N ASP A 255 -0.71 12.37 -11.47
CA ASP A 255 -1.83 12.24 -12.43
C ASP A 255 -1.53 11.30 -13.61
N VAL A 256 -0.69 10.28 -13.41
CA VAL A 256 -0.36 9.29 -14.43
C VAL A 256 -1.53 8.32 -14.62
N PRO A 257 -2.09 8.19 -15.84
CA PRO A 257 -3.19 7.27 -16.11
C PRO A 257 -2.72 5.82 -16.26
N ASP A 258 -3.66 4.89 -16.38
CA ASP A 258 -3.43 3.48 -16.73
C ASP A 258 -2.40 2.76 -15.84
N VAL A 259 -2.46 3.04 -14.54
CA VAL A 259 -1.67 2.37 -13.51
C VAL A 259 -2.49 1.27 -12.85
N THR A 260 -1.91 0.07 -12.82
CA THR A 260 -2.51 -1.12 -12.19
C THR A 260 -1.52 -1.76 -11.23
N LEU A 261 -2.00 -2.63 -10.33
CA LEU A 261 -1.18 -3.31 -9.34
C LEU A 261 -1.23 -4.83 -9.58
N TYR A 262 -0.06 -5.45 -9.73
CA TYR A 262 0.07 -6.91 -9.72
C TYR A 262 0.12 -7.44 -8.30
N ASP A 263 -1.03 -7.87 -7.80
CA ASP A 263 -1.26 -8.14 -6.38
C ASP A 263 -0.50 -9.38 -5.87
N GLY A 264 -0.47 -10.47 -6.67
CA GLY A 264 0.32 -11.66 -6.37
C GLY A 264 1.82 -11.39 -6.31
N ALA A 265 2.27 -10.36 -7.06
CA ALA A 265 3.61 -9.81 -7.03
C ALA A 265 4.72 -10.88 -7.15
N TRP A 266 5.90 -10.61 -6.59
CA TRP A 266 7.00 -11.58 -6.60
C TRP A 266 6.71 -12.84 -5.77
N SER A 267 5.81 -12.76 -4.79
CA SER A 267 5.42 -13.94 -3.99
C SER A 267 4.74 -15.00 -4.86
N GLU A 268 3.95 -14.60 -5.85
CA GLU A 268 3.36 -15.51 -6.83
C GLU A 268 4.36 -15.87 -7.93
N TRP A 269 5.02 -14.87 -8.53
CA TRP A 269 5.91 -15.09 -9.67
C TRP A 269 7.18 -15.87 -9.31
N GLY A 270 7.83 -15.46 -8.22
CA GLY A 270 9.08 -16.04 -7.72
C GLY A 270 8.93 -17.47 -7.23
N ALA A 271 7.72 -17.86 -6.76
CA ALA A 271 7.42 -19.22 -6.31
C ALA A 271 7.22 -20.23 -7.45
N ARG A 272 6.93 -19.76 -8.67
CA ARG A 272 6.52 -20.59 -9.80
C ARG A 272 7.67 -20.91 -10.74
N THR A 273 8.09 -22.17 -10.83
CA THR A 273 9.22 -22.58 -11.68
C THR A 273 8.93 -22.54 -13.18
N ASP A 274 7.66 -22.41 -13.58
CA ASP A 274 7.23 -22.34 -14.98
C ASP A 274 7.29 -20.91 -15.56
N LEU A 275 7.60 -19.90 -14.75
CA LEU A 275 7.70 -18.50 -15.18
C LEU A 275 9.15 -18.05 -15.39
N PRO A 276 9.41 -17.21 -16.41
CA PRO A 276 10.75 -16.70 -16.69
C PRO A 276 11.20 -15.68 -15.63
N VAL A 277 12.51 -15.57 -15.40
CA VAL A 277 13.11 -14.68 -14.40
C VAL A 277 14.39 -14.08 -14.96
N GLU A 278 14.66 -12.82 -14.61
CA GLU A 278 15.92 -12.13 -14.88
C GLU A 278 16.61 -11.72 -13.56
N PRO A 279 17.97 -11.66 -13.51
CA PRO A 279 18.89 -12.30 -14.45
C PRO A 279 18.73 -13.83 -14.42
N ALA A 280 19.05 -14.48 -15.55
CA ALA A 280 18.95 -15.94 -15.71
C ALA A 280 19.96 -16.73 -14.87
#